data_AF-A0A956ITJ1-F1
#
_entry.id   AF-A0A956ITJ1-F1
#
_cell.length_a   1.000
_cell.length_b   1.000
_cell.length_c   1.000
_cell.angle_alpha   90.00
_cell.angle_beta   90.00
_cell.angle_gamma   90.00
#
_symmetry.space_group_name_H-M   'P 1'
#
loop_
_entity.id
_entity.type
_entity.pdbx_description
1 polymer ?
#
loop_
_entity_poly.entity_id
_entity_poly.type
_entity_poly.pdbx_seq_one_letter_code
_entity_poly.pdbx_strand_id
1 'polypeptide(L)'
;MDINEKKLYCEIVAQLLIIDGAITDDERAFLDQVFGRLGLDADERRDVIHHVNVDDDIEAKVQRLAPDVRAALSAELEAAAGADHEILGSERDIIARVRATLAGFG
;
A
#
# COMPACT_ATOMS: atom_id res chain seq x y z
N MET A 1 -14.62 5.60 -0.37
CA MET A 1 -13.65 5.80 -1.46
C MET A 1 -14.33 5.66 -2.79
N ASP A 2 -14.16 6.67 -3.63
CA ASP A 2 -14.38 6.52 -5.07
C ASP A 2 -13.24 5.74 -5.75
N ILE A 3 -13.37 5.45 -7.04
CA ILE A 3 -12.41 4.60 -7.76
C ILE A 3 -11.00 5.21 -7.84
N ASN A 4 -10.89 6.53 -7.93
CA ASN A 4 -9.58 7.18 -8.03
C ASN A 4 -8.86 7.11 -6.68
N GLU A 5 -9.59 7.28 -5.57
CA GLU A 5 -9.03 7.06 -4.23
C GLU A 5 -8.62 5.61 -4.02
N LYS A 6 -9.41 4.63 -4.49
CA LYS A 6 -9.06 3.20 -4.40
C LYS A 6 -7.78 2.89 -5.17
N LYS A 7 -7.65 3.41 -6.39
CA LYS A 7 -6.45 3.22 -7.21
C LYS A 7 -5.22 3.84 -6.55
N LEU A 8 -5.33 5.09 -6.09
CA LEU A 8 -4.25 5.77 -5.38
C LEU A 8 -3.86 5.04 -4.09
N TYR A 9 -4.84 4.52 -3.34
CA TYR A 9 -4.58 3.68 -2.17
C TYR A 9 -3.77 2.44 -2.54
N CYS A 10 -4.18 1.71 -3.59
CA CYS A 10 -3.45 0.54 -4.03
C CYS A 10 -2.07 0.86 -4.62
N GLU A 11 -1.92 1.99 -5.30
CA GLU A 11 -0.63 2.46 -5.81
C GLU A 11 0.34 2.72 -4.66
N ILE A 12 -0.13 3.35 -3.58
CA ILE A 12 0.68 3.59 -2.38
C ILE A 12 1.07 2.25 -1.75
N VAL A 13 0.11 1.32 -1.56
CA VAL A 13 0.40 -0.01 -1.01
C VAL A 13 1.40 -0.76 -1.88
N ALA A 14 1.21 -0.80 -3.19
CA ALA A 14 2.12 -1.47 -4.11
C ALA A 14 3.50 -0.81 -4.14
N GLN A 15 3.59 0.51 -4.17
CA GLN A 15 4.86 1.23 -4.13
C GLN A 15 5.67 0.87 -2.88
N LEU A 16 4.99 0.67 -1.74
CA LEU A 16 5.63 0.29 -0.48
C LEU A 16 6.19 -1.12 -0.49
N LEU A 17 5.49 -2.06 -1.13
CA LEU A 17 5.97 -3.44 -1.26
C LEU A 17 7.19 -3.50 -2.19
N ILE A 18 7.29 -2.63 -3.19
CA ILE A 18 8.34 -2.70 -4.23
C ILE A 18 9.53 -1.79 -3.93
N ILE A 19 9.67 -1.27 -2.70
CA ILE A 19 10.74 -0.31 -2.37
C ILE A 19 12.16 -0.88 -2.60
N ASP A 20 12.34 -2.20 -2.50
CA ASP A 20 13.62 -2.88 -2.81
C ASP A 20 13.83 -3.14 -4.33
N GLY A 21 12.85 -2.77 -5.16
CA GLY A 21 12.88 -2.90 -6.62
C GLY A 21 12.38 -4.24 -7.16
N ALA A 22 11.88 -5.13 -6.31
CA ALA A 22 11.30 -6.42 -6.71
C ALA A 22 9.99 -6.72 -5.94
N ILE A 23 9.02 -7.32 -6.63
CA ILE A 23 7.84 -7.96 -6.02
C ILE A 23 8.16 -9.44 -5.82
N THR A 24 8.01 -9.94 -4.61
CA THR A 24 7.95 -11.36 -4.27
C THR A 24 6.54 -11.93 -4.43
N ASP A 25 6.41 -13.26 -4.51
CA ASP A 25 5.11 -13.93 -4.62
C ASP A 25 4.17 -13.61 -3.44
N ASP A 26 4.71 -13.49 -2.22
CA ASP A 26 3.95 -13.10 -1.02
C ASP A 26 3.42 -11.67 -1.11
N GLU A 27 4.25 -10.72 -1.53
CA GLU A 27 3.83 -9.33 -1.73
C GLU A 27 2.76 -9.21 -2.81
N ARG A 28 2.86 -10.04 -3.86
CA ARG A 28 1.84 -10.12 -4.91
C ARG A 28 0.53 -10.70 -4.38
N ALA A 29 0.58 -11.72 -3.53
CA ALA A 29 -0.60 -12.31 -2.91
C ALA A 29 -1.30 -11.32 -1.96
N PHE A 30 -0.54 -10.57 -1.16
CA PHE A 30 -1.07 -9.51 -0.31
C PHE A 30 -1.74 -8.41 -1.15
N LEU A 31 -1.09 -7.95 -2.21
CA LEU A 31 -1.65 -6.93 -3.09
C LEU A 31 -2.95 -7.41 -3.77
N ASP A 32 -3.04 -8.68 -4.17
CA ASP A 32 -4.26 -9.25 -4.72
C ASP A 32 -5.41 -9.31 -3.69
N GLN A 33 -5.11 -9.60 -2.42
CA GLN A 33 -6.10 -9.50 -1.35
C GLN A 33 -6.61 -8.07 -1.17
N VAL A 34 -5.73 -7.07 -1.21
CA VAL A 34 -6.09 -5.65 -1.12
C VAL A 34 -7.00 -5.26 -2.30
N PHE A 35 -6.66 -5.67 -3.52
CA PHE A 35 -7.51 -5.47 -4.70
C PHE A 35 -8.89 -6.12 -4.53
N GLY A 36 -8.94 -7.35 -4.00
CA GLY A 36 -10.18 -8.06 -3.71
C GLY A 36 -11.06 -7.33 -2.70
N ARG A 37 -10.50 -6.83 -1.60
CA ARG A 37 -11.23 -6.10 -0.55
C ARG A 37 -11.81 -4.78 -1.06
N LEU A 38 -11.07 -4.08 -1.90
CA LEU A 38 -11.50 -2.82 -2.49
C LEU A 38 -12.44 -3.00 -3.70
N GLY A 39 -12.57 -4.24 -4.17
CA GLY A 39 -13.43 -4.61 -5.29
C GLY A 39 -12.92 -4.05 -6.61
N LEU A 40 -11.60 -4.07 -6.83
CA LEU A 40 -11.01 -3.68 -8.12
C LEU A 40 -11.16 -4.82 -9.14
N ASP A 41 -11.63 -4.44 -10.33
CA ASP A 41 -11.71 -5.31 -11.50
C ASP A 41 -10.34 -5.50 -12.18
N ALA A 42 -10.22 -6.48 -13.08
CA ALA A 42 -8.94 -6.84 -13.70
C ALA A 42 -8.25 -5.69 -14.45
N ASP A 43 -9.00 -4.83 -15.13
CA ASP A 43 -8.46 -3.64 -15.80
C ASP A 43 -7.95 -2.59 -14.80
N GLU A 44 -8.64 -2.43 -13.67
CA GLU A 44 -8.25 -1.47 -12.63
C GLU A 44 -7.00 -1.94 -11.88
N ARG A 45 -6.89 -3.25 -11.62
CA ARG A 45 -5.67 -3.85 -11.04
C ARG A 45 -4.47 -3.63 -11.96
N ARG A 46 -4.63 -3.86 -13.26
CA ARG A 46 -3.59 -3.61 -14.27
C ARG A 46 -3.18 -2.14 -14.30
N ASP A 47 -4.14 -1.23 -14.22
CA ASP A 47 -3.91 0.21 -14.23
C ASP A 47 -3.08 0.67 -13.02
N VAL A 48 -3.40 0.16 -11.81
CA VAL A 48 -2.59 0.40 -10.60
C VAL A 48 -1.16 -0.11 -10.81
N ILE A 49 -0.98 -1.37 -11.22
CA ILE A 49 0.36 -1.95 -11.38
C ILE A 49 1.20 -1.17 -12.41
N HIS A 50 0.57 -0.66 -13.47
CA HIS A 50 1.24 0.15 -14.49
C HIS A 50 1.64 1.55 -14.01
N HIS A 51 0.90 2.13 -13.06
CA HIS A 51 1.18 3.46 -12.53
C HIS A 51 2.09 3.46 -11.29
N VAL A 52 2.36 2.29 -10.71
CA VAL A 52 3.29 2.18 -9.59
C VAL A 52 4.71 2.48 -10.07
N ASN A 53 5.26 3.58 -9.55
CA ASN A 53 6.64 3.97 -9.73
C ASN A 53 7.29 4.15 -8.36
N VAL A 54 8.40 3.45 -8.13
CA VAL A 54 9.14 3.46 -6.86
C VAL A 54 9.80 4.80 -6.58
N ASP A 55 10.14 5.55 -7.64
CA ASP A 55 10.78 6.86 -7.56
C ASP A 55 9.80 8.00 -7.25
N ASP A 56 8.48 7.74 -7.26
CA ASP A 56 7.50 8.77 -6.95
C ASP A 56 7.52 9.18 -5.47
N ASP A 57 7.21 10.45 -5.20
CA ASP A 57 7.09 10.96 -3.84
C ASP A 57 5.84 10.37 -3.16
N ILE A 58 6.09 9.38 -2.30
CA ILE A 58 5.02 8.67 -1.58
C ILE A 58 4.29 9.57 -0.58
N GLU A 59 5.00 10.54 -0.01
CA GLU A 59 4.44 11.51 0.93
C GLU A 59 3.36 12.37 0.27
N ALA A 60 3.64 12.89 -0.93
CA ALA A 60 2.68 13.62 -1.73
C ALA A 60 1.46 12.76 -2.12
N LYS A 61 1.65 11.48 -2.45
CA LYS A 61 0.54 10.55 -2.73
C LYS A 61 -0.36 10.34 -1.51
N VAL A 62 0.23 10.10 -0.34
CA VAL A 62 -0.49 9.93 0.93
C VAL A 62 -1.24 11.19 1.33
N GLN A 63 -0.67 12.37 1.09
CA GLN A 63 -1.32 13.66 1.36
C GLN A 63 -2.57 13.90 0.50
N ARG A 64 -2.61 13.32 -0.71
CA ARG A 64 -3.78 13.38 -1.60
C ARG A 64 -4.94 12.49 -1.16
N LEU A 65 -4.70 11.52 -0.27
CA LEU A 65 -5.77 10.72 0.33
C LEU A 65 -6.56 11.55 1.35
N ALA A 66 -7.89 11.35 1.35
CA ALA A 66 -8.76 11.86 2.39
C ALA A 66 -8.31 11.38 3.79
N PRO A 67 -8.52 12.16 4.86
CA PRO A 67 -8.05 11.83 6.21
C PRO A 67 -8.56 10.47 6.72
N ASP A 68 -9.83 10.14 6.47
CA ASP A 68 -10.40 8.83 6.84
C ASP A 68 -9.74 7.67 6.08
N VAL A 69 -9.37 7.89 4.81
CA VAL A 69 -8.70 6.89 3.97
C VAL A 69 -7.25 6.70 4.40
N ARG A 70 -6.58 7.78 4.81
CA ARG A 70 -5.25 7.73 5.39
C ARG A 70 -5.24 6.94 6.70
N ALA A 71 -6.23 7.15 7.56
CA ALA A 71 -6.39 6.36 8.78
C ALA A 71 -6.64 4.88 8.49
N ALA A 72 -7.46 4.56 7.48
CA ALA A 72 -7.67 3.19 7.03
C ALA A 72 -6.40 2.55 6.45
N LEU A 73 -5.59 3.31 5.71
CA LEU A 73 -4.27 2.85 5.22
C LEU A 73 -3.34 2.53 6.39
N SER A 74 -3.23 3.41 7.38
CA SER A 74 -2.44 3.16 8.59
C SER A 74 -2.88 1.88 9.29
N ALA A 75 -4.19 1.72 9.51
CA ALA A 75 -4.74 0.55 10.22
C ALA A 75 -4.51 -0.76 9.45
N GLU A 76 -4.63 -0.76 8.13
CA GLU A 76 -4.35 -1.93 7.29
C GLU A 76 -2.87 -2.32 7.34
N LEU A 77 -1.97 -1.33 7.29
CA LEU A 77 -0.53 -1.58 7.46
C LEU A 77 -0.20 -2.11 8.86
N GLU A 78 -0.85 -1.59 9.91
CA GLU A 78 -0.68 -2.11 11.27
C GLU A 78 -1.22 -3.53 11.44
N ALA A 79 -2.37 -3.84 10.81
CA ALA A 79 -2.92 -5.19 10.79
C ALA A 79 -2.01 -6.16 10.04
N ALA A 80 -1.43 -5.74 8.91
CA ALA A 80 -0.44 -6.51 8.18
C ALA A 80 0.79 -6.77 9.06
N ALA A 81 1.40 -5.75 9.68
CA ALA A 81 2.58 -5.91 10.54
C ALA A 81 2.35 -6.78 11.78
N GLY A 82 1.12 -6.76 12.32
CA GLY A 82 0.74 -7.48 13.54
C GLY A 82 0.23 -8.91 13.30
N ALA A 83 -0.13 -9.27 12.06
CA ALA A 83 -0.52 -10.62 11.72
C ALA A 83 0.73 -11.52 11.69
N ASP A 84 0.82 -12.47 12.63
CA ASP A 84 1.90 -13.46 12.76
C ASP A 84 1.81 -14.56 11.66
N HIS A 85 1.42 -14.18 10.44
CA HIS A 85 1.40 -15.07 9.29
C HIS A 85 2.14 -14.39 8.13
N GLU A 86 3.39 -14.82 7.95
CA GLU A 86 4.17 -14.70 6.71
C GLU A 86 4.54 -13.30 6.22
N ILE A 87 4.56 -12.30 7.10
CA ILE A 87 5.29 -11.04 6.84
C ILE A 87 6.79 -11.37 6.99
N LEU A 88 7.49 -11.63 5.88
CA LEU A 88 8.92 -11.91 5.90
C LEU A 88 9.65 -10.70 6.50
N GLY A 89 10.80 -10.91 7.14
CA GLY A 89 11.47 -9.90 7.98
C GLY A 89 11.70 -8.52 7.33
N SER A 90 11.71 -8.44 6.00
CA SER A 90 11.81 -7.19 5.22
C SER A 90 10.54 -6.34 5.26
N GLU A 91 9.35 -6.95 5.34
CA GLU A 91 8.06 -6.26 5.32
C GLU A 91 7.75 -5.55 6.65
N ARG A 92 8.27 -6.05 7.79
CA ARG A 92 8.21 -5.33 9.07
C ARG A 92 8.96 -4.01 9.04
N ASP A 93 10.11 -3.96 8.36
CA ASP A 93 10.94 -2.76 8.24
C ASP A 93 10.26 -1.71 7.35
N ILE A 94 9.63 -2.17 6.26
CA ILE A 94 8.81 -1.35 5.36
C ILE A 94 7.63 -0.74 6.12
N ILE A 95 6.83 -1.55 6.83
CA ILE A 95 5.69 -1.05 7.58
C ILE A 95 6.15 -0.07 8.68
N ALA A 96 7.27 -0.35 9.36
CA ALA A 96 7.84 0.58 10.32
C ALA A 96 8.24 1.93 9.70
N ARG A 97 8.85 1.92 8.50
CA ARG A 97 9.23 3.14 7.76
C ARG A 97 8.00 3.96 7.35
N VAL A 98 6.94 3.30 6.92
CA VAL A 98 5.68 3.97 6.56
C VAL A 98 4.97 4.55 7.76
N ARG A 99 4.98 3.81 8.89
CA ARG A 99 4.48 4.34 10.16
C ARG A 99 5.26 5.58 10.59
N ALA A 100 6.58 5.59 10.43
CA ALA A 100 7.39 6.77 10.72
C ALA A 100 7.02 7.96 9.81
N THR A 101 6.80 7.72 8.52
CA THR A 101 6.31 8.73 7.57
C THR A 101 4.92 9.25 7.96
N LEU A 102 3.96 8.37 8.25
CA LEU A 102 2.60 8.73 8.65
C LEU A 102 2.53 9.46 10.00
N ALA A 103 3.35 9.04 10.97
CA ALA A 103 3.47 9.67 12.28
C ALA A 103 4.17 11.05 12.23
N GLY A 104 5.02 11.28 11.22
CA GLY A 104 5.64 12.58 10.95
C GLY A 104 4.67 13.64 10.40
N PHE A 105 3.44 13.25 10.03
CA PHE A 105 2.37 14.14 9.60
C PHE A 105 1.33 14.46 10.68
N GLY A 106 1.59 14.06 11.93
CA GLY A 106 0.77 14.36 13.10
C GLY A 106 0.98 15.74 13.69
#